data_AF-A0A150GEI1-F1
#
_entry.id   AF-A0A150GEI1-F1
#
_cell.length_a   1.000
_cell.length_b   1.000
_cell.length_c   1.000
_cell.angle_alpha   90.00
_cell.angle_beta   90.00
_cell.angle_gamma   90.00
#
_symmetry.space_group_name_H-M   'P 1'
#
loop_
_entity.id
_entity.type
_entity.pdbx_description
1 polymer ?
#
loop_
_entity_poly.entity_id
_entity_poly.type
_entity_poly.pdbx_seq_one_letter_code
_entity_poly.pdbx_strand_id
1 'polypeptide(L)'
;MPIGCVAASASAALAASQVRQITVTDRGKQIHWLNELEMVGDELWGNVWQTECIARVNVTTGVVVGWIHMHGLRQGLVERRLGAEREMDVLNGIAYDAATKRIFVTGKLWPRVFEIAVQPYELGQVPTWAAVKHLCWPSLGGSWG
;
A
#
# COMPACT_ATOMS: atom_id res chain seq x y z
N MET A 1 -6.54 -10.67 -34.51
CA MET A 1 -5.33 -11.49 -34.31
C MET A 1 -5.16 -11.67 -32.80
N PRO A 2 -5.08 -12.89 -32.26
CA PRO A 2 -4.88 -13.07 -30.82
C PRO A 2 -3.44 -12.69 -30.46
N ILE A 3 -3.28 -11.81 -29.46
CA ILE A 3 -2.00 -11.53 -28.83
C ILE A 3 -1.80 -12.64 -27.78
N GLY A 4 -0.96 -13.62 -28.11
CA GLY A 4 -0.53 -14.65 -27.17
C GLY A 4 0.67 -14.18 -26.36
N CYS A 5 0.61 -14.32 -25.04
CA CYS A 5 1.79 -14.14 -24.19
C CYS A 5 2.63 -15.43 -24.29
N VAL A 6 3.78 -15.37 -24.97
CA VAL A 6 4.74 -16.48 -25.01
C VAL A 6 5.77 -16.20 -23.93
N ALA A 7 5.88 -17.10 -22.94
CA ALA A 7 6.97 -17.03 -21.98
C ALA A 7 8.28 -17.09 -22.75
N ALA A 8 9.11 -16.05 -22.66
CA ALA A 8 10.45 -16.10 -23.19
C ALA A 8 11.17 -17.27 -22.50
N SER A 9 11.58 -18.29 -23.25
CA SER A 9 12.45 -19.34 -22.73
C SER A 9 13.78 -18.70 -22.40
N ALA A 10 13.97 -18.32 -21.14
CA ALA A 10 15.21 -17.77 -20.64
C ALA A 10 16.27 -18.89 -20.60
N SER A 11 17.12 -18.95 -21.63
CA SER A 11 18.38 -19.68 -21.57
C SER A 11 19.43 -18.80 -20.89
N ALA A 12 19.37 -18.76 -19.56
CA ALA A 12 20.43 -18.49 -18.59
C ALA A 12 19.72 -18.42 -17.24
N ALA A 13 20.10 -19.27 -16.29
CA ALA A 13 19.60 -19.16 -14.93
C ALA A 13 20.17 -17.86 -14.31
N LEU A 14 19.47 -16.75 -14.49
CA LEU A 14 19.62 -15.59 -13.62
C LEU A 14 19.07 -16.01 -12.27
N ALA A 15 19.96 -16.47 -11.38
CA ALA A 15 19.60 -16.63 -9.98
C ALA A 15 19.28 -15.24 -9.43
N ALA A 16 18.01 -15.00 -9.10
CA ALA A 16 17.62 -13.81 -8.37
C ALA A 16 18.30 -13.86 -6.99
N SER A 17 19.25 -12.95 -6.74
CA SER A 17 19.86 -12.77 -5.42
C SER A 17 19.33 -11.50 -4.78
N GLN A 18 19.06 -11.53 -3.48
CA GLN A 18 18.64 -10.35 -2.73
C GLN A 18 19.73 -9.27 -2.79
N VAL A 19 19.40 -8.12 -3.38
CA VAL A 19 20.33 -6.98 -3.49
C VAL A 19 20.30 -6.07 -2.27
N ARG A 20 19.17 -6.06 -1.54
CA ARG A 20 18.96 -5.17 -0.40
C ARG A 20 17.87 -5.69 0.51
N GLN A 21 17.99 -5.40 1.81
CA GLN A 21 16.91 -5.49 2.79
C GLN A 21 16.72 -4.13 3.45
N ILE A 22 15.47 -3.74 3.69
CA ILE A 22 15.15 -2.52 4.43
C ILE A 22 14.19 -2.91 5.54
N THR A 23 14.56 -2.60 6.78
CA THR A 23 13.65 -2.69 7.92
C THR A 23 12.85 -1.40 8.00
N VAL A 24 11.54 -1.50 7.83
CA VAL A 24 10.67 -0.32 7.91
C VAL A 24 10.38 0.02 9.37
N THR A 25 10.60 1.28 9.74
CA THR A 25 10.38 1.78 11.10
C THR A 25 9.58 3.08 11.12
N ASP A 26 8.74 3.23 12.12
CA ASP A 26 8.05 4.48 12.44
C ASP A 26 8.31 4.81 13.90
N ARG A 27 8.84 6.00 14.17
CA ARG A 27 9.23 6.47 15.52
C ARG A 27 10.05 5.43 16.32
N GLY A 28 11.00 4.77 15.65
CA GLY A 28 11.90 3.79 16.26
C GLY A 28 11.28 2.43 16.56
N LYS A 29 10.06 2.15 16.07
CA LYS A 29 9.42 0.84 16.15
C LYS A 29 9.26 0.25 14.75
N GLN A 30 9.47 -1.05 14.62
CA GLN A 30 9.32 -1.74 13.34
C GLN A 30 7.85 -1.78 12.92
N ILE A 31 7.58 -1.50 11.64
CA ILE A 31 6.28 -1.70 11.01
C ILE A 31 6.31 -3.06 10.32
N HIS A 32 5.38 -3.93 10.72
CA HIS A 32 5.22 -5.26 10.17
C HIS A 32 4.10 -5.31 9.12
N TRP A 33 4.03 -6.44 8.41
CA TRP A 33 2.94 -6.78 7.49
C TRP A 33 2.73 -5.78 6.34
N LEU A 34 3.83 -5.21 5.84
CA LEU A 34 3.81 -4.58 4.53
C LEU A 34 3.57 -5.66 3.48
N ASN A 35 2.49 -5.55 2.71
CA ASN A 35 2.07 -6.61 1.78
C ASN A 35 2.32 -6.23 0.31
N GLU A 36 1.75 -5.11 -0.13
CA GLU A 36 1.98 -4.55 -1.46
C GLU A 36 3.00 -3.42 -1.38
N LEU A 37 3.85 -3.26 -2.39
CA LEU A 37 4.88 -2.23 -2.48
C LEU A 37 4.85 -1.54 -3.84
N GLU A 38 5.07 -0.23 -3.87
CA GLU A 38 5.24 0.54 -5.11
C GLU A 38 6.25 1.67 -4.92
N MET A 39 7.10 1.91 -5.92
CA MET A 39 8.00 3.07 -5.93
C MET A 39 7.25 4.30 -6.45
N VAL A 40 7.05 5.28 -5.58
CA VAL A 40 6.39 6.55 -5.92
C VAL A 40 7.41 7.66 -5.80
N GLY A 41 8.04 8.00 -6.93
CA GLY A 41 9.19 8.90 -6.93
C GLY A 41 10.39 8.27 -6.22
N ASP A 42 10.86 8.91 -5.15
CA ASP A 42 11.98 8.47 -4.31
C ASP A 42 11.53 7.74 -3.03
N GLU A 43 10.22 7.57 -2.85
CA GLU A 43 9.64 6.87 -1.70
C GLU A 43 9.17 5.47 -2.08
N LEU A 44 9.35 4.54 -1.16
CA LEU A 44 8.72 3.23 -1.21
C LEU A 44 7.38 3.33 -0.48
N TRP A 45 6.29 3.14 -1.19
CA TRP A 45 4.96 3.08 -0.59
C TRP A 45 4.60 1.64 -0.32
N GLY A 46 3.96 1.37 0.83
CA GLY A 46 3.54 0.02 1.16
C GLY A 46 2.24 -0.05 1.94
N ASN A 47 1.35 -0.94 1.51
CA ASN A 47 0.11 -1.26 2.23
C ASN A 47 0.44 -1.96 3.54
N VAL A 48 -0.13 -1.49 4.65
CA VAL A 48 -0.06 -2.22 5.92
C VAL A 48 -1.28 -3.14 6.03
N TRP A 49 -1.03 -4.44 6.06
CA TRP A 49 -2.08 -5.47 6.05
C TRP A 49 -3.08 -5.28 7.21
N GLN A 50 -4.35 -5.54 6.92
CA GLN A 50 -5.51 -5.31 7.80
C GLN A 50 -5.77 -3.84 8.21
N THR A 51 -5.09 -2.88 7.59
CA THR A 51 -5.40 -1.44 7.72
C THR A 51 -5.86 -0.87 6.39
N GLU A 52 -6.46 0.32 6.42
CA GLU A 52 -6.69 1.14 5.23
C GLU A 52 -5.55 2.15 5.00
N CYS A 53 -4.34 1.86 5.51
CA CYS A 53 -3.21 2.78 5.44
C CYS A 53 -2.09 2.32 4.50
N ILE A 54 -1.46 3.31 3.86
CA ILE A 54 -0.21 3.17 3.12
C ILE A 54 0.89 3.92 3.90
N ALA A 55 1.98 3.22 4.18
CA ALA A 55 3.20 3.80 4.72
C ALA A 55 4.02 4.39 3.57
N ARG A 56 4.43 5.66 3.68
CA ARG A 56 5.42 6.28 2.80
C ARG A 56 6.79 6.13 3.44
N VAL A 57 7.69 5.39 2.82
CA VAL A 57 8.97 4.99 3.41
C VAL A 57 10.11 5.63 2.65
N ASN A 58 11.04 6.26 3.38
CA ASN A 58 12.31 6.65 2.79
C ASN A 58 13.11 5.39 2.48
N VAL A 59 13.33 5.12 1.18
CA VAL A 59 13.98 3.88 0.75
C VAL A 59 15.42 3.77 1.24
N THR A 60 16.11 4.88 1.55
CA THR A 60 17.49 4.88 2.04
C THR A 60 17.57 4.49 3.51
N THR A 61 16.69 5.04 4.36
CA THR A 61 16.77 4.86 5.82
C THR A 61 15.82 3.80 6.36
N GLY A 62 14.77 3.44 5.61
CA GLY A 62 13.67 2.60 6.10
C GLY A 62 12.71 3.33 7.05
N VAL A 63 12.85 4.64 7.23
CA VAL A 63 11.98 5.41 8.13
C VAL A 63 10.70 5.80 7.38
N VAL A 64 9.54 5.62 8.02
CA VAL A 64 8.26 6.14 7.57
C VAL A 64 8.28 7.67 7.63
N VAL A 65 8.12 8.32 6.48
CA VAL A 65 8.08 9.77 6.32
C VAL A 65 6.65 10.32 6.31
N GLY A 66 5.66 9.45 6.14
CA GLY A 66 4.26 9.83 6.20
C GLY A 66 3.32 8.64 6.10
N TRP A 67 2.07 8.88 6.48
CA TRP A 67 0.99 7.91 6.39
C TRP A 67 -0.11 8.47 5.48
N ILE A 68 -0.66 7.61 4.61
CA ILE A 68 -1.83 7.93 3.81
C ILE A 68 -2.95 7.01 4.28
N HIS A 69 -4.07 7.59 4.72
CA HIS A 69 -5.24 6.85 5.16
C HIS A 69 -6.30 6.87 4.06
N MET A 70 -6.64 5.70 3.52
CA MET A 70 -7.56 5.52 2.38
C MET A 70 -9.00 5.34 2.83
N HIS A 71 -9.43 6.19 3.78
CA HIS A 71 -10.73 6.04 4.40
C HIS A 71 -11.86 6.07 3.38
N GLY A 72 -12.73 5.06 3.45
CA GLY A 72 -14.02 5.11 2.77
C GLY A 72 -14.01 4.68 1.30
N LEU A 73 -12.88 4.26 0.73
CA LEU A 73 -12.87 3.67 -0.62
C LEU A 73 -13.68 2.36 -0.64
N ARG A 74 -13.36 1.44 0.26
CA ARG A 74 -14.08 0.16 0.40
C ARG A 74 -15.53 0.39 0.82
N GLN A 75 -15.75 1.20 1.86
CA GLN A 75 -17.08 1.57 2.34
C GLN A 75 -17.95 2.14 1.22
N GLY A 76 -17.41 3.06 0.42
CA GLY A 76 -18.12 3.66 -0.70
C GLY A 76 -18.49 2.67 -1.82
N LEU A 77 -17.72 1.59 -2.00
CA LEU A 77 -18.11 0.50 -2.91
C LEU A 77 -19.32 -0.27 -2.39
N VAL A 78 -19.36 -0.54 -1.08
CA VAL A 78 -20.49 -1.20 -0.42
C VAL A 78 -21.74 -0.34 -0.50
N GLU A 79 -21.63 0.94 -0.13
CA GLU A 79 -22.76 1.90 -0.12
C GLU A 79 -23.37 2.09 -1.51
N ARG A 80 -22.53 2.10 -2.55
CA ARG A 80 -22.97 2.18 -3.96
C ARG A 80 -23.43 0.84 -4.54
N ARG A 81 -23.45 -0.24 -3.76
CA ARG A 81 -23.80 -1.61 -4.18
C ARG A 81 -22.96 -2.10 -5.37
N LEU A 82 -21.70 -1.67 -5.43
CA LEU A 82 -20.76 -2.07 -6.49
C LEU A 82 -20.00 -3.35 -6.14
N GLY A 83 -19.95 -3.71 -4.85
CA GLY A 83 -19.40 -4.96 -4.34
C GLY A 83 -19.98 -5.27 -2.96
N ALA A 84 -20.04 -6.55 -2.59
CA ALA A 84 -20.50 -6.95 -1.27
C ALA A 84 -19.35 -6.85 -0.25
N GLU A 85 -19.63 -6.32 0.94
CA GLU A 85 -18.64 -6.15 2.01
C GLU A 85 -17.92 -7.47 2.35
N ARG A 86 -18.66 -8.58 2.33
CA ARG A 86 -18.17 -9.94 2.65
C ARG A 86 -17.32 -10.56 1.54
N GLU A 87 -17.38 -10.03 0.32
CA GLU A 87 -16.64 -10.53 -0.84
C GLU A 87 -15.33 -9.76 -1.05
N MET A 88 -15.31 -8.48 -0.67
CA MET A 88 -14.12 -7.63 -0.73
C MET A 88 -13.24 -7.88 0.48
N ASP A 89 -11.94 -8.10 0.25
CA ASP A 89 -10.95 -8.31 1.30
C ASP A 89 -10.17 -6.98 1.52
N VAL A 90 -8.90 -7.06 1.93
CA VAL A 90 -8.06 -5.92 2.29
C VAL A 90 -7.64 -5.03 1.11
N LEU A 91 -7.33 -3.77 1.42
CA LEU A 91 -6.62 -2.85 0.54
C LEU A 91 -5.28 -3.48 0.12
N ASN A 92 -5.06 -3.59 -1.18
CA ASN A 92 -3.89 -4.23 -1.77
C ASN A 92 -3.79 -3.86 -3.25
N GLY A 93 -2.62 -3.46 -3.70
CA GLY A 93 -2.40 -2.97 -5.06
C GLY A 93 -2.26 -1.47 -5.06
N ILE A 94 -1.03 -1.02 -5.33
CA ILE A 94 -0.67 0.38 -5.61
C ILE A 94 0.04 0.35 -6.97
N ALA A 95 -0.27 1.30 -7.84
CA ALA A 95 0.48 1.52 -9.07
C ALA A 95 0.71 3.01 -9.29
N TYR A 96 1.88 3.36 -9.79
CA TYR A 96 2.27 4.73 -10.07
C TYR A 96 2.70 4.92 -11.52
N ASP A 97 1.97 5.78 -12.23
CA ASP A 97 2.36 6.26 -13.55
C ASP A 97 3.28 7.48 -13.37
N ALA A 98 4.59 7.25 -13.44
CA ALA A 98 5.59 8.31 -13.25
C ALA A 98 5.54 9.41 -14.33
N ALA A 99 5.07 9.10 -15.54
CA ALA A 99 5.02 10.05 -16.65
C ALA A 99 3.91 11.09 -16.43
N THR A 100 2.76 10.65 -15.92
CA THR A 100 1.60 11.52 -15.67
C THR A 100 1.37 11.85 -14.19
N LYS A 101 2.19 11.27 -13.30
CA LYS A 101 2.11 11.38 -11.84
C LYS A 101 0.76 10.93 -11.25
N ARG A 102 0.14 9.91 -11.87
CA ARG A 102 -1.13 9.34 -11.41
C ARG A 102 -0.87 8.14 -10.51
N ILE A 103 -1.65 8.05 -9.44
CA ILE A 103 -1.58 6.97 -8.47
C ILE A 103 -2.88 6.19 -8.55
N PHE A 104 -2.77 4.87 -8.63
CA PHE A 104 -3.88 3.96 -8.66
C PHE A 104 -3.84 3.05 -7.44
N VAL A 105 -5.00 2.82 -6.82
CA VAL A 105 -5.15 1.89 -5.69
C VAL A 105 -6.36 0.98 -5.90
N THR A 106 -6.26 -0.22 -5.32
CA THR A 106 -7.34 -1.21 -5.32
C THR A 106 -7.24 -2.09 -4.07
N GLY A 107 -8.01 -3.16 -4.04
CA GLY A 107 -7.92 -4.19 -3.03
C GLY A 107 -8.20 -5.58 -3.59
N LYS A 108 -7.94 -6.59 -2.74
CA LYS A 108 -8.20 -7.98 -3.08
C LYS A 108 -9.71 -8.16 -3.30
N LEU A 109 -10.06 -8.64 -4.50
CA LEU A 109 -11.45 -8.84 -4.94
C LEU A 109 -12.29 -7.56 -5.04
N TRP A 110 -11.64 -6.39 -5.09
CA TRP A 110 -12.38 -5.15 -5.30
C TRP A 110 -12.88 -5.06 -6.75
N PRO A 111 -14.13 -4.64 -6.98
CA PRO A 111 -14.72 -4.51 -8.31
C PRO A 111 -14.21 -3.29 -9.10
N ARG A 112 -13.37 -2.45 -8.48
CA ARG A 112 -12.92 -1.16 -9.02
C ARG A 112 -11.47 -0.89 -8.65
N VAL A 113 -10.78 -0.21 -9.56
CA VAL A 113 -9.51 0.50 -9.32
C VAL A 113 -9.83 1.98 -9.20
N PHE A 114 -9.18 2.68 -8.28
CA PHE A 114 -9.32 4.11 -8.07
C PHE A 114 -8.06 4.83 -8.53
N GLU A 115 -8.20 5.84 -9.36
CA GLU A 115 -7.19 6.89 -9.47
C GLU A 115 -7.37 7.84 -8.28
N ILE A 116 -6.28 8.15 -7.55
CA ILE A 116 -6.32 8.98 -6.35
C ILE A 116 -5.33 10.14 -6.43
N ALA A 117 -5.63 11.21 -5.69
CA ALA A 117 -4.72 12.30 -5.42
C ALA A 117 -4.51 12.40 -3.90
N VAL A 118 -3.25 12.38 -3.46
CA VAL A 118 -2.92 12.52 -2.03
C VAL A 118 -2.90 14.01 -1.67
N GLN A 119 -3.70 14.37 -0.66
CA GLN A 119 -3.75 15.73 -0.13
C GLN A 119 -3.22 15.73 1.30
N PRO A 120 -2.35 16.70 1.68
CA PRO A 120 -2.04 16.94 3.07
C PRO A 120 -3.30 17.28 3.87
N TYR A 121 -3.30 16.97 5.16
CA TYR A 121 -4.34 17.49 6.05
C TYR A 121 -4.22 19.01 6.15
N GLU A 122 -5.35 19.71 6.13
CA GLU A 122 -5.40 21.13 6.42
C GLU A 122 -4.99 21.42 7.86
N LEU A 123 -4.48 22.64 8.09
CA LEU A 123 -4.14 23.10 9.43
C LEU A 123 -5.37 23.00 10.35
N GLY A 124 -5.21 22.30 11.47
CA GLY A 124 -6.30 22.02 12.42
C GLY A 124 -7.06 20.70 12.19
N GLN A 125 -6.83 20.01 11.07
CA GLN A 125 -7.40 18.68 10.79
C GLN A 125 -6.35 17.56 10.91
N VAL A 126 -5.11 17.91 11.22
CA VAL A 126 -4.02 16.94 11.38
C VAL A 126 -4.37 15.97 12.52
N PRO A 127 -4.47 14.66 12.24
CA PRO A 127 -4.79 13.68 13.26
C PRO A 127 -3.68 13.65 14.32
N THR A 128 -4.07 13.40 15.56
CA THR A 128 -3.09 13.16 16.62
C THR A 128 -2.27 11.92 16.28
N TRP A 129 -1.04 11.86 16.81
CA TRP A 129 -0.23 10.64 16.66
C TRP A 129 -0.94 9.39 17.19
N ALA A 130 -1.69 9.51 18.29
CA ALA A 130 -2.46 8.39 18.82
C ALA A 130 -3.51 7.87 17.82
N ALA A 131 -4.17 8.76 17.08
CA ALA A 131 -5.11 8.40 16.03
C ALA A 131 -4.41 7.72 14.85
N VAL A 132 -3.29 8.27 14.37
CA VAL A 132 -2.49 7.64 13.29
C VAL A 132 -2.04 6.24 13.69
N LYS A 133 -1.50 6.09 14.91
CA LYS A 133 -1.10 4.78 15.44
C LYS A 133 -2.28 3.81 15.50
N HIS A 134 -3.44 4.26 15.96
CA HIS A 134 -4.63 3.42 16.07
C HIS A 134 -5.12 2.92 14.71
N LEU A 135 -5.07 3.79 13.68
CA LEU A 135 -5.58 3.48 12.34
C LEU A 135 -4.58 2.69 11.49
N CYS A 136 -3.30 3.04 11.58
CA CYS A 136 -2.30 2.64 10.59
C CYS A 136 -1.24 1.67 11.10
N TRP A 137 -1.06 1.52 12.42
CA TRP A 137 -0.17 0.47 12.90
C TRP A 137 -0.89 -0.87 12.90
N PRO A 138 -0.20 -1.94 12.48
CA PRO A 138 -0.76 -3.28 12.57
C PRO A 138 -1.07 -3.62 14.03
N SER A 139 -2.26 -4.16 14.28
CA SER A 139 -2.62 -4.66 15.61
C SER A 139 -1.78 -5.90 15.91
N LEU A 140 -0.78 -5.79 16.78
CA LEU A 140 0.08 -6.92 17.21
C LEU A 140 -0.67 -8.02 18.00
N GLY A 141 -2.00 -8.09 17.92
CA GLY A 141 -2.86 -9.01 18.68
C GLY A 141 -2.89 -10.44 18.17
N GLY A 142 -2.13 -10.79 17.12
CA GLY A 142 -1.90 -12.17 16.70
C GLY A 142 -0.53 -12.63 17.16
N SER A 143 -0.50 -13.54 18.13
CA SER A 143 0.70 -14.18 18.66
C SER A 143 1.58 -14.78 17.57
N TRP A 144 2.63 -14.05 17.18
CA TRP A 144 3.79 -14.60 16.49
C TRP A 144 5.03 -13.83 16.97
N GLY A 145 5.47 -14.20 18.18
CA GLY A 145 6.83 -14.02 18.66
C GLY A 145 7.53 -15.37 18.67
#